data_AF-A0A0F9MAJ5-F1
#
_entry.id   AF-A0A0F9MAJ5-F1
#
_cell.length_a   1.000
_cell.length_b   1.000
_cell.length_c   1.000
_cell.angle_alpha   90.00
_cell.angle_beta   90.00
_cell.angle_gamma   90.00
#
_symmetry.space_group_name_H-M   'P 1'
#
loop_
_entity.id
_entity.type
_entity.pdbx_description
1 polymer ?
#
loop_
_entity_poly.entity_id
_entity_poly.type
_entity_poly.pdbx_seq_one_letter_code
_entity_poly.pdbx_strand_id
1 'polypeptide(L)'
;MSDHLDAADKLDAYQKKYQQTPKGREAEKKYKGTPKGKGAVQRWRDSEKGYIARKRYRMSEKGKATKQRYEDQVHEFELIQLRIDSGACVSCGVNRATTAIGRFPVCGLCKAQISKNGSVG
;
A
#
# COMPACT_ATOMS: atom_id res chain seq x y z
N MET A 1 24.53 42.85 -3.63
CA MET A 1 23.26 42.50 -2.97
C MET A 1 22.78 41.10 -3.40
N SER A 2 23.72 40.20 -3.71
CA SER A 2 23.47 39.00 -4.53
C SER A 2 23.90 37.70 -3.82
N ASP A 3 24.88 37.78 -2.92
CA ASP A 3 25.52 36.61 -2.30
C ASP A 3 24.63 35.87 -1.30
N HIS A 4 23.63 36.54 -0.72
CA HIS A 4 22.70 35.92 0.24
C HIS A 4 21.65 35.01 -0.42
N LEU A 5 21.26 35.30 -1.66
CA LEU A 5 20.31 34.47 -2.42
C LEU A 5 21.00 33.19 -2.90
N ASP A 6 22.25 33.30 -3.36
CA ASP A 6 23.07 32.15 -3.78
C ASP A 6 23.36 31.18 -2.62
N ALA A 7 23.50 31.70 -1.39
CA ALA A 7 23.68 30.85 -0.21
C ALA A 7 22.40 30.09 0.15
N ALA A 8 21.23 30.71 0.04
CA ALA A 8 19.94 30.08 0.30
C ALA A 8 19.65 28.97 -0.71
N ASP A 9 19.89 29.22 -2.01
CA ASP A 9 19.68 28.23 -3.07
C ASP A 9 20.60 27.01 -2.92
N LYS A 10 21.85 27.21 -2.47
CA LYS A 10 22.79 26.13 -2.16
C LYS A 10 22.32 25.27 -0.99
N LEU A 11 21.78 25.90 0.06
CA LEU A 11 21.22 25.18 1.21
C LEU A 11 19.98 24.37 0.83
N ASP A 12 19.07 24.95 0.04
CA ASP A 12 17.88 24.27 -0.46
C ASP A 12 18.25 23.06 -1.35
N ALA A 13 19.24 23.23 -2.23
CA ALA A 13 19.73 22.14 -3.07
C ALA A 13 20.36 21.03 -2.23
N TYR A 14 21.15 21.38 -1.21
CA TYR A 14 21.73 20.41 -0.28
C TYR A 14 20.64 19.66 0.51
N GLN A 15 19.64 20.37 1.02
CA GLN A 15 18.54 19.77 1.78
C GLN A 15 17.69 18.84 0.90
N LYS A 16 17.39 19.24 -0.34
CA LYS A 16 16.69 18.39 -1.32
C LYS A 16 17.47 17.10 -1.60
N LYS A 17 18.79 17.20 -1.78
CA LYS A 17 19.66 16.01 -1.95
C LYS A 17 19.62 15.12 -0.71
N TYR A 18 19.73 15.71 0.49
CA TYR A 18 19.68 14.97 1.75
C TYR A 18 18.36 14.20 1.91
N GLN A 19 17.22 14.85 1.65
CA GLN A 19 15.89 14.21 1.74
C GLN A 19 15.72 13.02 0.79
N GLN A 20 16.46 12.99 -0.33
CA GLN A 20 16.44 11.87 -1.26
C GLN A 20 17.29 10.68 -0.80
N THR A 21 18.25 10.88 0.11
CA THR A 21 19.09 9.80 0.68
C THR A 21 18.28 8.86 1.57
N PRO A 22 18.72 7.60 1.75
CA PRO A 22 18.07 6.66 2.68
C PRO A 22 17.93 7.24 4.10
N LYS A 23 19.01 7.83 4.63
CA LYS A 23 19.03 8.45 5.97
C LYS A 23 18.04 9.59 6.10
N GLY A 24 17.95 10.46 5.08
CA GLY A 24 17.00 11.58 5.06
C GLY A 24 15.54 11.11 5.01
N ARG A 25 15.24 10.10 4.17
CA ARG A 25 13.89 9.50 4.12
C ARG A 25 13.51 8.82 5.43
N GLU A 26 14.45 8.15 6.08
CA GLU A 26 14.23 7.51 7.37
C GLU A 26 13.94 8.55 8.48
N ALA A 27 14.75 9.62 8.53
CA ALA A 27 14.51 10.73 9.45
C ALA A 27 13.14 11.39 9.21
N GLU A 28 12.75 11.60 7.94
CA GLU A 28 11.44 12.13 7.58
C GLU A 28 10.31 11.18 8.01
N LYS A 29 10.45 9.88 7.76
CA LYS A 29 9.49 8.84 8.18
C LYS A 29 9.33 8.84 9.70
N LYS A 30 10.43 8.90 10.44
CA LYS A 30 10.44 8.98 11.90
C LYS A 30 9.71 10.23 12.38
N TYR A 31 10.01 11.39 11.79
CA TYR A 31 9.33 12.64 12.14
C TYR A 31 7.82 12.57 11.87
N LYS A 32 7.40 12.10 10.69
CA LYS A 32 5.97 11.93 10.34
C LYS A 32 5.23 10.97 11.28
N GLY A 33 5.95 10.05 11.93
CA GLY A 33 5.41 9.16 12.96
C GLY A 33 5.18 9.82 14.32
N THR A 34 5.90 10.90 14.64
CA THR A 34 5.74 11.63 15.91
C THR A 34 4.41 12.38 15.99
N PRO A 35 3.89 12.71 17.20
CA PRO A 35 2.69 13.52 17.34
C PRO A 35 2.77 14.87 16.60
N LYS A 36 3.93 15.54 16.67
CA LYS A 36 4.18 16.81 15.98
C LYS A 36 4.13 16.65 14.46
N GLY A 37 4.77 15.62 13.93
CA GLY A 37 4.75 15.32 12.49
C GLY A 37 3.37 14.92 11.99
N LYS A 38 2.65 14.08 12.73
CA LYS A 38 1.24 13.73 12.44
C LYS A 38 0.36 14.99 12.41
N GLY A 39 0.49 15.86 13.41
CA GLY A 39 -0.23 17.13 13.45
C GLY A 39 0.09 18.05 12.27
N ALA A 40 1.36 18.10 11.83
CA ALA A 40 1.75 18.86 10.64
C ALA A 40 1.13 18.29 9.35
N VAL A 41 1.14 16.97 9.18
CA VAL A 41 0.50 16.30 8.04
C VAL A 41 -1.01 16.53 8.05
N GLN A 42 -1.64 16.47 9.21
CA GLN A 42 -3.07 16.70 9.36
C GLN A 42 -3.43 18.15 8.99
N ARG A 43 -2.73 19.14 9.54
CA ARG A 43 -2.92 20.55 9.16
C ARG A 43 -2.76 20.78 7.66
N TRP A 44 -1.76 20.14 7.03
CA TRP A 44 -1.61 20.23 5.58
C TRP A 44 -2.79 19.60 4.83
N ARG A 45 -3.27 18.42 5.27
CA ARG A 45 -4.44 17.77 4.67
C ARG A 45 -5.68 18.64 4.76
N ASP A 46 -5.88 19.30 5.89
CA ASP A 46 -7.05 20.14 6.15
C ASP A 46 -6.93 21.53 5.49
N SER A 47 -5.74 21.90 5.02
CA SER A 47 -5.56 23.12 4.22
C SER A 47 -6.17 23.00 2.83
N GLU A 48 -6.59 24.13 2.27
CA GLU A 48 -7.11 24.21 0.90
C GLU A 48 -6.11 23.64 -0.13
N LYS A 49 -4.82 23.95 0.03
CA LYS A 49 -3.76 23.41 -0.84
C LYS A 49 -3.71 21.88 -0.78
N GLY A 50 -3.83 21.31 0.41
CA GLY A 50 -3.86 19.85 0.59
C GLY A 50 -5.13 19.22 0.02
N TYR A 51 -6.28 19.86 0.16
CA TYR A 51 -7.53 19.43 -0.46
C TYR A 51 -7.41 19.39 -1.99
N ILE A 52 -7.00 20.49 -2.61
CA ILE A 52 -6.83 20.59 -4.07
C ILE A 52 -5.83 19.54 -4.58
N ALA A 53 -4.68 19.38 -3.91
CA ALA A 53 -3.67 18.41 -4.30
C ALA A 53 -4.22 16.97 -4.28
N ARG A 54 -4.95 16.59 -3.22
CA ARG A 54 -5.58 15.27 -3.12
C ARG A 54 -6.69 15.07 -4.15
N LYS A 55 -7.50 16.10 -4.42
CA LYS A 55 -8.56 16.06 -5.43
C LYS A 55 -7.96 15.86 -6.84
N ARG A 56 -6.90 16.62 -7.18
CA ARG A 56 -6.16 16.44 -8.44
C ARG A 56 -5.60 15.03 -8.56
N TYR A 57 -4.97 14.52 -7.50
CA TYR A 57 -4.44 13.17 -7.50
C TYR A 57 -5.55 12.12 -7.72
N ARG A 58 -6.69 12.23 -7.02
CA ARG A 58 -7.82 11.31 -7.18
C ARG A 58 -8.35 11.27 -8.62
N MET A 59 -8.34 12.40 -9.31
CA MET A 59 -8.79 12.51 -10.70
C MET A 59 -7.72 12.10 -11.73
N SER A 60 -6.45 12.02 -11.33
CA SER A 60 -5.37 11.58 -12.20
C SER A 60 -5.48 10.08 -12.52
N GLU A 61 -4.93 9.67 -13.66
CA GLU A 61 -4.87 8.25 -14.06
C GLU A 61 -4.18 7.38 -13.00
N LYS A 62 -3.13 7.90 -12.36
CA LYS A 62 -2.46 7.20 -11.25
C LYS A 62 -3.38 7.03 -10.05
N GLY A 63 -4.19 8.03 -9.72
CA GLY A 63 -5.16 7.95 -8.63
C GLY A 63 -6.28 6.97 -8.92
N LYS A 64 -6.83 7.00 -10.14
CA LYS A 64 -7.84 6.04 -10.61
C LYS A 64 -7.31 4.61 -10.59
N ALA A 65 -6.11 4.37 -11.11
CA ALA A 65 -5.49 3.05 -11.08
C ALA A 65 -5.24 2.56 -9.64
N THR A 66 -4.87 3.45 -8.73
CA THR A 66 -4.71 3.10 -7.31
C THR A 66 -6.06 2.73 -6.67
N LYS A 67 -7.12 3.48 -6.98
CA LYS A 67 -8.48 3.18 -6.54
C LYS A 67 -8.95 1.82 -7.07
N GLN A 68 -8.73 1.55 -8.37
CA GLN A 68 -9.10 0.29 -8.99
C GLN A 68 -8.39 -0.89 -8.31
N ARG A 69 -7.07 -0.81 -8.11
CA ARG A 69 -6.31 -1.87 -7.42
C ARG A 69 -6.83 -2.14 -6.01
N TYR A 70 -7.24 -1.10 -5.30
CA TYR A 70 -7.82 -1.25 -3.97
C TYR A 70 -9.19 -1.94 -4.06
N GLU A 71 -10.04 -1.55 -5.02
CA GLU A 71 -11.35 -2.18 -5.25
C GLU A 71 -11.20 -3.64 -5.67
N ASP A 72 -10.22 -3.97 -6.52
CA ASP A 72 -9.89 -5.34 -6.92
C ASP A 72 -9.46 -6.18 -5.73
N GLN A 73 -8.62 -5.63 -4.84
CA GLN A 73 -8.19 -6.33 -3.61
C GLN A 73 -9.34 -6.58 -2.64
N VAL A 74 -10.24 -5.60 -2.48
CA VAL A 74 -11.43 -5.76 -1.63
C VAL A 74 -12.34 -6.83 -2.20
N HIS A 75 -12.62 -6.78 -3.50
CA HIS A 75 -13.43 -7.79 -4.18
C HIS A 75 -12.81 -9.19 -4.12
N GLU A 76 -11.49 -9.31 -4.29
CA GLU A 76 -10.78 -10.57 -4.12
C GLU A 76 -10.96 -11.13 -2.70
N PHE A 77 -10.83 -10.27 -1.69
CA PHE A 77 -11.03 -10.66 -0.30
C PHE A 77 -12.48 -11.12 -0.03
N GLU A 78 -13.47 -10.39 -0.55
CA GLU A 78 -14.89 -10.76 -0.46
C GLU A 78 -15.17 -12.12 -1.11
N LEU A 79 -14.61 -12.37 -2.30
CA LEU A 79 -14.73 -13.66 -2.98
C LEU A 79 -14.09 -14.80 -2.18
N ILE A 80 -12.94 -14.56 -1.56
CA ILE A 80 -12.29 -15.55 -0.69
C ILE A 80 -13.19 -15.85 0.51
N GLN A 81 -13.76 -14.83 1.15
CA GLN A 81 -14.66 -15.01 2.29
C GLN A 81 -15.91 -15.81 1.90
N LEU A 82 -16.52 -15.49 0.76
CA LEU A 82 -17.68 -16.23 0.23
C LEU A 82 -17.35 -17.73 0.00
N ARG A 83 -16.14 -18.03 -0.51
CA ARG A 83 -15.69 -19.43 -0.68
C ARG A 83 -15.52 -20.13 0.65
N ILE A 84 -14.99 -19.44 1.67
CA ILE A 84 -14.86 -19.98 3.03
C ILE A 84 -16.25 -20.31 3.59
N ASP A 85 -17.19 -19.37 3.49
CA ASP A 85 -18.53 -19.50 4.09
C ASP A 85 -19.36 -20.60 3.39
N SER A 86 -19.17 -20.79 2.09
CA SER A 86 -19.81 -21.87 1.32
C SER A 86 -19.12 -23.23 1.43
N GLY A 87 -17.94 -23.29 2.08
CA GLY A 87 -17.12 -24.51 2.13
C GLY A 87 -16.46 -24.88 0.79
N ALA A 88 -16.53 -24.00 -0.20
CA ALA A 88 -15.88 -24.16 -1.51
C ALA A 88 -14.35 -24.11 -1.37
N CYS A 89 -13.64 -24.80 -2.26
CA CYS A 89 -12.18 -24.69 -2.28
C CYS A 89 -11.72 -23.25 -2.56
N VAL A 90 -10.95 -22.61 -1.68
CA VAL A 90 -10.48 -21.22 -1.90
C VAL A 90 -9.55 -21.09 -3.11
N SER A 91 -8.82 -22.16 -3.45
CA SER A 91 -7.83 -22.18 -4.54
C SER A 91 -8.46 -22.32 -5.92
N CYS A 92 -9.49 -23.16 -6.08
CA CYS A 92 -10.10 -23.42 -7.39
C CYS A 92 -11.59 -23.08 -7.47
N GLY A 93 -12.22 -22.67 -6.37
CA GLY A 93 -13.63 -22.28 -6.29
C GLY A 93 -14.63 -23.45 -6.35
N VAL A 94 -14.18 -24.70 -6.46
CA VAL A 94 -15.08 -25.83 -6.67
C VAL A 94 -15.64 -26.36 -5.34
N ASN A 95 -16.96 -26.58 -5.31
CA ASN A 95 -17.67 -27.28 -4.23
C ASN A 95 -17.43 -28.79 -4.34
N ARG A 96 -16.37 -29.28 -3.69
CA ARG A 96 -16.04 -30.71 -3.50
C ARG A 96 -15.74 -30.94 -2.02
N ALA A 97 -15.54 -32.20 -1.63
CA ALA A 97 -14.99 -32.51 -0.31
C ALA A 97 -13.67 -31.73 -0.10
N THR A 98 -13.75 -30.68 0.72
CA THR A 98 -12.62 -29.85 1.11
C THR A 98 -12.04 -30.37 2.42
N THR A 99 -10.73 -30.25 2.55
CA THR A 99 -10.02 -30.42 3.81
C THR A 99 -9.49 -29.07 4.23
N ALA A 100 -9.59 -28.74 5.52
CA ALA A 100 -9.03 -27.50 6.02
C ALA A 100 -7.50 -27.52 5.95
N ILE A 101 -6.90 -26.48 5.37
CA ILE A 101 -5.50 -26.13 5.55
C ILE A 101 -5.50 -24.84 6.38
N GLY A 102 -5.29 -24.97 7.69
CA GLY A 102 -5.55 -23.89 8.63
C GLY A 102 -7.05 -23.51 8.64
N ARG A 103 -7.36 -22.24 8.40
CA ARG A 103 -8.74 -21.71 8.32
C ARG A 103 -9.37 -21.85 6.92
N PHE A 104 -8.60 -22.27 5.91
CA PHE A 104 -9.04 -22.22 4.52
C PHE A 104 -9.49 -23.62 4.02
N PRO A 105 -10.71 -23.76 3.48
CA PRO A 105 -11.13 -25.00 2.82
C PRO A 105 -10.41 -25.17 1.48
N VAL A 106 -9.69 -26.28 1.31
CA VAL A 106 -8.98 -26.62 0.07
C VAL A 106 -9.34 -28.05 -0.36
N CYS A 107 -9.69 -28.26 -1.62
CA CYS A 107 -10.02 -29.60 -2.12
C CYS A 107 -8.76 -30.49 -2.23
N GLY A 108 -8.95 -31.81 -2.19
CA GLY A 108 -7.85 -32.77 -2.22
C GLY A 108 -6.91 -32.62 -3.43
N LEU A 109 -7.43 -32.24 -4.59
CA LEU A 109 -6.63 -31.98 -5.79
C LEU A 109 -5.70 -30.77 -5.64
N CYS A 110 -6.24 -29.64 -5.17
CA CYS A 110 -5.45 -28.43 -4.92
C CYS A 110 -4.43 -28.66 -3.80
N LYS A 111 -4.80 -29.39 -2.74
CA LYS A 111 -3.87 -29.78 -1.67
C LYS A 111 -2.69 -30.59 -2.21
N ALA A 112 -2.95 -31.58 -3.06
CA ALA A 112 -1.92 -32.41 -3.68
C ALA A 112 -1.01 -31.63 -4.65
N GLN A 113 -1.50 -30.57 -5.29
CA GLN A 113 -0.69 -29.67 -6.10
C GLN A 113 0.21 -28.78 -5.24
N ILE A 114 -0.33 -28.21 -4.15
CA ILE A 114 0.45 -27.38 -3.22
C ILE A 114 1.61 -28.18 -2.62
N SER A 115 1.38 -29.43 -2.21
CA SER A 115 2.45 -30.28 -1.66
C SER A 115 3.55 -30.63 -2.67
N LYS A 116 3.22 -30.70 -3.96
CA LYS A 116 4.21 -30.94 -5.03
C LYS A 116 5.05 -29.70 -5.33
N ASN A 117 4.42 -28.52 -5.29
CA ASN A 117 5.09 -27.24 -5.60
C ASN A 117 5.87 -26.65 -4.41
N GLY A 118 5.56 -27.07 -3.18
CA GLY A 118 6.31 -26.69 -1.97
C GLY A 118 7.65 -27.41 -1.79
N SER A 119 8.06 -28.25 -2.75
CA SER A 119 9.30 -29.03 -2.75
C SER A 119 10.41 -28.42 -3.62
N VAL A 120 10.36 -27.12 -3.90
CA VAL A 120 11.48 -26.39 -4.51
C VAL A 120 12.16 -25.60 -3.39
N GLY A 121 13.02 -26.30 -2.66
CA GLY A 121 13.98 -25.72 -1.72
C GLY A 121 15.20 -25.18 -2.45
#